data_AF-A0A3P7KZ65-F1
#
_entry.id   AF-A0A3P7KZ65-F1
#
_cell.length_a   1.000
_cell.length_b   1.000
_cell.length_c   1.000
_cell.angle_alpha   90.00
_cell.angle_beta   90.00
_cell.angle_gamma   90.00
#
_symmetry.space_group_name_H-M   'P 1'
#
loop_
_entity.id
_entity.type
_entity.pdbx_description
1 polymer ?
#
loop_
_entity_poly.entity_id
_entity_poly.type
_entity_poly.pdbx_seq_one_letter_code
_entity_poly.pdbx_strand_id
1 'polypeptide(L)'
;MAYEEEYSCENTLCSPKAGDLLIGRESALQASSTCGLYDVQPYCVVTAGGKSHCKECYSRQEYNQITNPNSHRIENVISRVPSDPDRWWQSENAVHNVSIVLNLETQFQFISTIMRFKTFRPAAMYLERSDNFGQTWKPYAYFSNNCPRDFPDIPERPRRTLNDVTCTNVYSQLTPSEGGVVAFMAAPSEMHANLPLYSEERQNLSAITNLRVTFTRLNTLGDMELDDSTAIKRKYYYAMYEWNVWGRCSCFGHATRCRPKSPHELENMEKVYGVCECTHNTAGDNCERCADFHQDKPWRPATRESANACESKSDSKLTFQWERGHDIFMWFKRTLVPESSLMN
;
A
#
# COMPACT_ATOMS: atom_id res chain seq x y z
N MET A 1 5.36 16.64 -33.46
CA MET A 1 4.51 15.47 -33.20
C MET A 1 5.44 14.35 -32.78
N ALA A 2 5.63 14.16 -31.48
CA ALA A 2 6.38 13.02 -30.97
C ALA A 2 5.48 11.79 -31.14
N TYR A 3 5.94 10.79 -31.87
CA TYR A 3 5.29 9.50 -31.92
C TYR A 3 5.39 8.89 -30.51
N GLU A 4 4.28 8.83 -29.79
CA GLU A 4 4.15 7.92 -28.64
C GLU A 4 4.10 6.51 -29.25
N GLU A 5 5.24 5.81 -29.29
CA GLU A 5 5.23 4.37 -29.49
C GLU A 5 4.35 3.77 -28.38
N GLU A 6 3.20 3.21 -28.75
CA GLU A 6 2.39 2.40 -27.84
C GLU A 6 3.26 1.24 -27.36
N TYR A 7 3.78 1.36 -26.13
CA TYR A 7 4.56 0.32 -25.49
C TYR A 7 3.71 -0.96 -25.37
N SER A 8 3.97 -1.93 -26.25
CA SER A 8 3.36 -3.25 -26.18
C SER A 8 4.16 -4.16 -25.25
N CYS A 9 3.50 -4.71 -24.23
CA CYS A 9 4.10 -5.68 -23.30
C CYS A 9 3.85 -7.14 -23.70
N GLU A 10 3.37 -7.41 -24.93
CA GLU A 10 2.94 -8.75 -25.38
C GLU A 10 3.90 -9.90 -25.04
N ASN A 11 5.21 -9.67 -25.15
CA ASN A 11 6.23 -10.71 -24.96
C ASN A 11 7.09 -10.51 -23.69
N THR A 12 6.77 -9.54 -22.86
CA THR A 12 7.53 -9.17 -21.66
C THR A 12 6.60 -8.86 -20.49
N LEU A 13 7.12 -8.35 -19.39
CA LEU A 13 6.29 -7.92 -18.27
C LEU A 13 5.58 -6.59 -18.56
N CYS A 14 4.30 -6.52 -18.19
CA CYS A 14 3.53 -5.29 -18.10
C CYS A 14 3.67 -4.70 -16.68
N SER A 15 3.62 -3.38 -16.53
CA SER A 15 3.68 -2.76 -15.19
C SER A 15 2.75 -1.56 -15.11
N PRO A 16 1.76 -1.56 -14.19
CA PRO A 16 0.93 -0.40 -13.95
C PRO A 16 1.76 0.79 -13.43
N LYS A 17 1.29 2.00 -13.75
CA LYS A 17 1.86 3.24 -13.22
C LYS A 17 1.75 3.26 -11.69
N ALA A 18 2.80 3.71 -11.03
CA ALA A 18 2.78 3.95 -9.59
C ALA A 18 2.19 5.32 -9.26
N GLY A 19 1.61 5.45 -8.07
CA GLY A 19 1.01 6.67 -7.55
C GLY A 19 0.87 6.61 -6.03
N ASP A 20 0.24 7.65 -5.46
CA ASP A 20 -0.07 7.69 -4.04
C ASP A 20 -1.32 6.86 -3.75
N LEU A 21 -1.17 5.82 -2.93
CA LEU A 21 -2.25 4.92 -2.55
C LEU A 21 -3.29 5.60 -1.66
N LEU A 22 -2.98 6.74 -1.03
CA LEU A 22 -3.93 7.45 -0.18
C LEU A 22 -5.01 8.22 -0.97
N ILE A 23 -4.75 8.60 -2.21
CA ILE A 23 -5.68 9.41 -3.01
C ILE A 23 -6.97 8.62 -3.25
N GLY A 24 -8.12 9.20 -2.86
CA GLY A 24 -9.44 8.58 -2.95
C GLY A 24 -9.65 7.40 -1.99
N ARG A 25 -8.91 7.37 -0.87
CA ARG A 25 -9.01 6.40 0.24
C ARG A 25 -9.08 7.06 1.61
N GLU A 26 -9.71 8.24 1.69
CA GLU A 26 -9.93 9.01 2.92
C GLU A 26 -10.56 8.14 4.02
N SER A 27 -11.62 7.38 3.67
CA SER A 27 -12.35 6.51 4.60
C SER A 27 -11.57 5.28 5.05
N ALA A 28 -10.46 4.98 4.39
CA ALA A 28 -9.59 3.84 4.67
C ALA A 28 -8.46 4.18 5.65
N LEU A 29 -8.30 5.47 5.98
CA LEU A 29 -7.34 5.99 6.96
C LEU A 29 -7.97 6.08 8.35
N GLN A 30 -7.21 5.62 9.35
CA GLN A 30 -7.64 5.66 10.75
C GLN A 30 -6.48 6.10 11.63
N ALA A 31 -6.73 7.06 12.53
CA ALA A 31 -5.79 7.47 13.57
C ALA A 31 -6.33 7.06 14.94
N SER A 32 -5.49 6.55 15.82
CA SER A 32 -5.89 6.16 17.18
C SER A 32 -6.12 7.35 18.12
N SER A 33 -5.60 8.53 17.77
CA SER A 33 -5.78 9.78 18.52
C SER A 33 -5.88 10.94 17.54
N THR A 34 -6.80 11.86 17.79
CA THR A 34 -6.94 13.12 17.03
C THR A 34 -7.52 14.17 17.96
N CYS A 35 -6.93 15.36 18.02
CA CYS A 35 -7.43 16.43 18.88
C CYS A 35 -8.83 16.88 18.44
N GLY A 36 -9.65 17.34 19.38
CA GLY A 36 -10.87 18.08 19.04
C GLY A 36 -12.03 17.25 18.49
N LEU A 37 -11.99 15.90 18.56
CA LEU A 37 -13.06 15.04 18.02
C LEU A 37 -14.37 15.13 18.82
N TYR A 38 -14.28 15.19 20.14
CA TYR A 38 -15.43 15.23 21.06
C TYR A 38 -15.65 16.62 21.64
N ASP A 39 -14.58 17.18 22.23
CA ASP A 39 -14.56 18.49 22.87
C ASP A 39 -13.42 19.35 22.31
N VAL A 40 -13.56 20.67 22.41
CA VAL A 40 -12.54 21.63 21.99
C VAL A 40 -11.27 21.42 22.82
N GLN A 41 -10.13 21.23 22.15
CA GLN A 41 -8.85 21.02 22.83
C GLN A 41 -7.86 22.15 22.52
N PRO A 42 -7.39 22.91 23.52
CA PRO A 42 -6.34 23.91 23.31
C PRO A 42 -4.98 23.23 23.12
N TYR A 43 -4.15 23.78 22.22
CA TYR A 43 -2.78 23.34 21.97
C TYR A 43 -1.88 24.56 21.74
N CYS A 44 -0.57 24.40 21.88
CA CYS A 44 0.38 25.51 21.78
C CYS A 44 1.56 25.18 20.86
N VAL A 45 1.85 26.08 19.93
CA VAL A 45 3.00 25.98 19.03
C VAL A 45 4.18 26.74 19.65
N VAL A 46 5.33 26.07 19.77
CA VAL A 46 6.57 26.67 20.27
C VAL A 46 7.36 27.25 19.10
N THR A 47 7.74 28.51 19.20
CA THR A 47 8.55 29.21 18.18
C THR A 47 10.05 29.06 18.48
N ALA A 48 10.90 29.25 17.47
CA ALA A 48 12.36 29.22 17.62
C ALA A 48 12.90 30.20 18.68
N GLY A 49 12.17 31.28 18.98
CA GLY A 49 12.50 32.26 20.04
C GLY A 49 12.01 31.88 21.44
N GLY A 50 11.49 30.66 21.65
CA GLY A 50 11.01 30.17 22.94
C GLY A 50 9.62 30.67 23.35
N LYS A 51 8.98 31.55 22.57
CA LYS A 51 7.59 31.97 22.80
C LYS A 51 6.61 30.92 22.28
N SER A 52 5.51 30.69 23.01
CA SER A 52 4.44 29.78 22.60
C SER A 52 3.17 30.54 22.23
N HIS A 53 2.54 30.16 21.12
CA HIS A 53 1.22 30.66 20.70
C HIS A 53 0.20 29.54 20.76
N CYS A 54 -0.89 29.75 21.49
CA CYS A 54 -1.92 28.73 21.67
C CYS A 54 -3.14 28.98 20.77
N LYS A 55 -3.72 27.89 20.30
CA LYS A 55 -4.93 27.82 19.47
C LYS A 55 -5.84 26.71 19.99
N GLU A 56 -7.03 26.63 19.45
CA GLU A 56 -8.02 25.61 19.78
C GLU A 56 -8.22 24.67 18.59
N CYS A 57 -8.34 23.38 18.86
CA CYS A 57 -8.57 22.33 17.87
C CYS A 57 -10.05 21.90 17.87
N TYR A 58 -10.67 21.96 16.68
CA TYR A 58 -12.09 21.75 16.42
C TYR A 58 -12.31 20.68 15.34
N SER A 59 -11.92 19.44 15.62
CA SER A 59 -11.97 18.34 14.65
C SER A 59 -13.29 17.56 14.66
N ARG A 60 -14.40 18.10 15.19
CA ARG A 60 -15.71 17.44 15.12
C ARG A 60 -16.33 17.46 13.71
N GLN A 61 -15.92 18.42 12.89
CA GLN A 61 -16.30 18.53 11.48
C GLN A 61 -15.04 18.53 10.60
N GLU A 62 -15.20 18.31 9.31
CA GLU A 62 -14.10 18.33 8.34
C GLU A 62 -13.43 19.70 8.24
N TYR A 63 -12.18 19.70 7.79
CA TYR A 63 -11.43 20.92 7.53
C TYR A 63 -12.03 21.71 6.36
N ASN A 64 -12.20 23.00 6.59
CA ASN A 64 -12.54 23.96 5.54
C ASN A 64 -11.80 25.26 5.82
N GLN A 65 -11.05 25.75 4.84
CA GLN A 65 -10.19 26.92 4.99
C GLN A 65 -10.93 28.18 5.50
N ILE A 66 -12.23 28.31 5.21
CA ILE A 66 -13.02 29.49 5.57
C ILE A 66 -13.88 29.19 6.81
N THR A 67 -14.64 28.09 6.80
CA THR A 67 -15.66 27.82 7.82
C THR A 67 -15.15 27.03 9.02
N ASN A 68 -14.09 26.22 8.84
CA ASN A 68 -13.53 25.39 9.90
C ASN A 68 -12.02 25.16 9.73
N PRO A 69 -11.19 26.22 9.83
CA PRO A 69 -9.74 26.13 9.58
C PRO A 69 -8.97 25.40 10.70
N ASN A 70 -9.63 25.10 11.82
CA ASN A 70 -9.01 24.51 13.01
C ASN A 70 -9.35 23.01 13.19
N SER A 71 -9.82 22.34 12.14
CA SER A 71 -10.03 20.89 12.14
C SER A 71 -8.78 20.16 11.64
N HIS A 72 -8.33 19.17 12.41
CA HIS A 72 -7.07 18.46 12.18
C HIS A 72 -7.25 16.95 12.10
N ARG A 73 -8.29 16.52 11.37
CA ARG A 73 -8.63 15.10 11.17
C ARG A 73 -7.61 14.36 10.28
N ILE A 74 -7.65 13.03 10.27
CA ILE A 74 -6.62 12.21 9.62
C ILE A 74 -6.61 12.35 8.10
N GLU A 75 -7.76 12.56 7.46
CA GLU A 75 -7.89 12.77 6.01
C GLU A 75 -7.10 13.99 5.50
N ASN A 76 -6.71 14.91 6.40
CA ASN A 76 -5.93 16.08 6.06
C ASN A 76 -4.51 15.76 5.58
N VAL A 77 -3.97 14.58 5.91
CA VAL A 77 -2.62 14.15 5.46
C VAL A 77 -2.55 13.77 3.99
N ILE A 78 -3.70 13.62 3.34
CA ILE A 78 -3.74 13.30 1.91
C ILE A 78 -3.30 14.54 1.14
N SER A 79 -2.23 14.38 0.34
CA SER A 79 -1.71 15.45 -0.50
C SER A 79 -2.77 15.94 -1.48
N ARG A 80 -2.86 17.26 -1.65
CA ARG A 80 -3.71 17.90 -2.66
C ARG A 80 -2.88 18.95 -3.40
N VAL A 81 -3.23 19.19 -4.67
CA VAL A 81 -2.62 20.22 -5.49
C VAL A 81 -3.67 21.31 -5.76
N PRO A 82 -3.40 22.58 -5.42
CA PRO A 82 -2.22 23.09 -4.71
C PRO A 82 -2.17 22.64 -3.23
N SER A 83 -0.97 22.61 -2.65
CA SER A 83 -0.77 22.28 -1.23
C SER A 83 -1.34 23.38 -0.33
N ASP A 84 -1.96 23.00 0.78
CA ASP A 84 -2.50 23.92 1.78
C ASP A 84 -1.64 23.85 3.07
N PRO A 85 -0.84 24.88 3.38
CA PRO A 85 0.02 24.88 4.56
C PRO A 85 -0.75 24.96 5.89
N ASP A 86 -2.04 25.31 5.86
CA ASP A 86 -2.90 25.37 7.04
C ASP A 86 -3.72 24.08 7.25
N ARG A 87 -3.50 23.05 6.43
CA ARG A 87 -4.14 21.74 6.55
C ARG A 87 -3.15 20.68 7.05
N TRP A 88 -3.47 20.04 8.17
CA TRP A 88 -2.68 18.93 8.74
C TRP A 88 -3.55 18.02 9.62
N TRP A 89 -3.06 16.82 9.94
CA TRP A 89 -3.60 15.98 11.01
C TRP A 89 -2.86 16.23 12.32
N GLN A 90 -3.56 16.17 13.46
CA GLN A 90 -2.96 16.36 14.79
C GLN A 90 -3.53 15.40 15.85
N SER A 91 -2.65 14.76 16.62
CA SER A 91 -3.01 13.93 17.78
C SER A 91 -3.48 14.76 18.98
N GLU A 92 -4.01 14.11 19.99
CA GLU A 92 -4.22 14.76 21.30
C GLU A 92 -2.88 15.12 21.96
N ASN A 93 -2.94 16.06 22.91
CA ASN A 93 -1.79 16.57 23.65
C ASN A 93 -1.19 15.48 24.56
N ALA A 94 0.13 15.41 24.61
CA ALA A 94 0.94 14.54 25.47
C ALA A 94 0.63 13.03 25.37
N VAL A 95 -0.02 12.58 24.29
CA VAL A 95 -0.23 11.15 24.03
C VAL A 95 0.98 10.59 23.30
N HIS A 96 1.68 9.63 23.92
CA HIS A 96 2.88 9.01 23.37
C HIS A 96 2.59 7.91 22.34
N ASN A 97 1.62 7.04 22.62
CA ASN A 97 1.29 5.89 21.78
C ASN A 97 0.17 6.25 20.81
N VAL A 98 0.53 6.60 19.58
CA VAL A 98 -0.41 6.98 18.53
C VAL A 98 -0.10 6.21 17.26
N SER A 99 -1.10 5.57 16.67
CA SER A 99 -0.96 4.85 15.41
C SER A 99 -1.85 5.43 14.33
N ILE A 100 -1.34 5.44 13.09
CA ILE A 100 -2.12 5.71 11.88
C ILE A 100 -2.08 4.45 11.02
N VAL A 101 -3.25 4.01 10.57
CA VAL A 101 -3.44 2.80 9.76
C VAL A 101 -4.10 3.16 8.44
N LEU A 102 -3.51 2.69 7.35
CA LEU A 102 -4.12 2.63 6.02
C LEU A 102 -4.62 1.20 5.78
N ASN A 103 -5.92 1.05 5.52
CA ASN A 103 -6.54 -0.22 5.17
C ASN A 103 -6.88 -0.23 3.68
N LEU A 104 -6.19 -1.06 2.88
CA LEU A 104 -6.43 -1.16 1.45
C LEU A 104 -7.53 -2.18 1.16
N GLU A 105 -8.32 -1.93 0.13
CA GLU A 105 -9.43 -2.79 -0.30
C GLU A 105 -8.97 -4.09 -0.98
N THR A 106 -7.70 -4.18 -1.35
CA THR A 106 -7.05 -5.32 -1.99
C THR A 106 -5.54 -5.24 -1.75
N GLN A 107 -4.79 -6.17 -2.32
CA GLN A 107 -3.33 -6.17 -2.27
C GLN A 107 -2.73 -5.18 -3.27
N PHE A 108 -1.80 -4.35 -2.81
CA PHE A 108 -0.98 -3.47 -3.63
C PHE A 108 0.49 -3.81 -3.50
N GLN A 109 1.29 -3.33 -4.45
CA GLN A 109 2.73 -3.33 -4.38
C GLN A 109 3.23 -1.99 -3.82
N PHE A 110 3.64 -1.99 -2.57
CA PHE A 110 4.29 -0.88 -1.87
C PHE A 110 5.72 -0.65 -2.38
N ILE A 111 6.08 0.62 -2.56
CA ILE A 111 7.41 1.04 -3.02
C ILE A 111 8.10 1.84 -1.92
N SER A 112 7.46 2.93 -1.47
CA SER A 112 8.02 3.82 -0.48
C SER A 112 6.95 4.63 0.24
N THR A 113 7.31 5.21 1.37
CA THR A 113 6.46 6.18 2.07
C THR A 113 7.28 7.38 2.51
N ILE A 114 6.64 8.55 2.53
CA ILE A 114 7.20 9.81 3.01
C ILE A 114 6.17 10.43 3.95
N MET A 115 6.60 10.79 5.15
CA MET A 115 5.79 11.49 6.14
C MET A 115 6.44 12.84 6.41
N ARG A 116 5.68 13.92 6.24
CA ARG A 116 6.13 15.30 6.48
C ARG A 116 5.42 15.86 7.70
N PHE A 117 6.18 16.15 8.75
CA PHE A 117 5.65 16.56 10.05
C PHE A 117 5.52 18.08 10.16
N LYS A 118 4.45 18.53 10.83
CA LYS A 118 4.24 19.92 11.21
C LYS A 118 4.95 20.26 12.51
N THR A 119 5.00 19.32 13.45
CA THR A 119 5.79 19.43 14.69
C THR A 119 7.10 18.66 14.55
N PHE A 120 7.86 18.53 15.64
CA PHE A 120 9.00 17.61 15.70
C PHE A 120 8.59 16.21 15.24
N ARG A 121 9.48 15.56 14.48
CA ARG A 121 9.32 14.13 14.17
C ARG A 121 9.32 13.32 15.49
N PRO A 122 8.61 12.18 15.53
CA PRO A 122 8.59 11.31 16.70
C PRO A 122 10.00 10.97 17.17
N ALA A 123 10.20 11.01 18.49
CA ALA A 123 11.48 10.62 19.08
C ALA A 123 11.70 9.11 18.97
N ALA A 124 10.62 8.34 18.95
CA ALA A 124 10.60 6.93 18.58
C ALA A 124 9.31 6.58 17.82
N MET A 125 9.45 5.78 16.78
CA MET A 125 8.36 5.24 15.97
C MET A 125 8.79 4.00 15.21
N TYR A 126 7.84 3.24 14.70
CA TYR A 126 8.11 2.13 13.80
C TYR A 126 7.04 2.01 12.72
N LEU A 127 7.43 1.43 11.59
CA LEU A 127 6.58 1.18 10.44
C LEU A 127 6.39 -0.33 10.29
N GLU A 128 5.18 -0.77 10.03
CA GLU A 128 4.82 -2.17 9.86
C GLU A 128 3.74 -2.32 8.80
N ARG A 129 3.61 -3.54 8.28
CA ARG A 129 2.69 -3.89 7.22
C ARG A 129 1.92 -5.16 7.55
N SER A 130 0.82 -5.34 6.85
CA SER A 130 0.14 -6.61 6.70
C SER A 130 -0.01 -6.93 5.22
N ASP A 131 0.07 -8.21 4.87
CA ASP A 131 -0.26 -8.78 3.56
C ASP A 131 -1.54 -9.65 3.61
N ASN A 132 -2.23 -9.70 4.77
CA ASN A 132 -3.42 -10.53 5.01
C ASN A 132 -4.54 -9.79 5.75
N PHE A 133 -4.84 -8.56 5.33
CA PHE A 133 -5.95 -7.74 5.80
C PHE A 133 -5.94 -7.47 7.32
N GLY A 134 -4.75 -7.27 7.89
CA GLY A 134 -4.54 -6.86 9.28
C GLY A 134 -4.47 -8.02 10.27
N GLN A 135 -4.53 -9.28 9.80
CA GLN A 135 -4.46 -10.46 10.66
C GLN A 135 -3.08 -10.63 11.29
N THR A 136 -2.02 -10.41 10.51
CA THR A 136 -0.64 -10.46 11.00
C THR A 136 0.14 -9.23 10.56
N TRP A 137 1.05 -8.78 11.42
CA TRP A 137 1.86 -7.59 11.17
C TRP A 137 3.34 -7.95 11.16
N LYS A 138 4.06 -7.39 10.19
CA LYS A 138 5.52 -7.55 10.04
C LYS A 138 6.17 -6.17 10.04
N PRO A 139 7.23 -5.95 10.84
CA PRO A 139 7.91 -4.66 10.86
C PRO A 139 8.70 -4.43 9.56
N TYR A 140 8.67 -3.18 9.10
CA TYR A 140 9.54 -2.68 8.02
C TYR A 140 10.82 -2.06 8.58
N ALA A 141 10.68 -1.14 9.54
CA ALA A 141 11.79 -0.38 10.10
C ALA A 141 11.41 0.28 11.43
N TYR A 142 12.43 0.56 12.23
CA TYR A 142 12.34 1.30 13.48
C TYR A 142 13.12 2.61 13.35
N PHE A 143 12.61 3.66 13.98
CA PHE A 143 13.22 4.99 13.99
C PHE A 143 13.25 5.48 15.42
N SER A 144 14.42 5.81 15.96
CA SER A 144 14.52 6.35 17.31
C SER A 144 15.77 7.20 17.51
N ASN A 145 15.67 8.25 18.32
CA ASN A 145 16.83 9.02 18.76
C ASN A 145 17.72 8.29 19.79
N ASN A 146 17.28 7.13 20.30
CA ASN A 146 18.04 6.21 21.15
C ASN A 146 17.48 4.79 20.97
N CYS A 147 17.93 4.11 19.91
CA CYS A 147 17.48 2.76 19.55
C CYS A 147 17.64 1.74 20.68
N PRO A 148 18.80 1.65 21.39
CA PRO A 148 18.95 0.69 22.48
C PRO A 148 17.96 0.86 23.63
N ARG A 149 17.48 2.09 23.88
CA ARG A 149 16.45 2.34 24.90
C ARG A 149 15.06 1.91 24.43
N ASP A 150 14.65 2.36 23.24
CA ASP A 150 13.25 2.21 22.81
C ASP A 150 12.98 0.86 22.13
N PHE A 151 13.98 0.28 21.48
CA PHE A 151 13.89 -0.97 20.71
C PHE A 151 15.15 -1.84 20.97
N PRO A 152 15.34 -2.35 22.20
CA PRO A 152 16.58 -3.01 22.63
C PRO A 152 16.95 -4.25 21.80
N ASP A 153 15.95 -4.97 21.29
CA ASP A 153 16.14 -6.18 20.49
C ASP A 153 16.42 -5.91 19.00
N ILE A 154 16.35 -4.64 18.57
CA ILE A 154 16.49 -4.25 17.18
C ILE A 154 17.88 -3.65 16.94
N PRO A 155 18.67 -4.19 16.00
CA PRO A 155 20.02 -3.69 15.77
C PRO A 155 20.02 -2.28 15.16
N GLU A 156 20.78 -1.36 15.76
CA GLU A 156 21.05 -0.02 15.22
C GLU A 156 22.15 -0.08 14.16
N ARG A 157 21.76 -0.30 12.90
CA ARG A 157 22.68 -0.37 11.75
C ARG A 157 21.94 -0.14 10.43
N PRO A 158 22.64 0.22 9.35
CA PRO A 158 22.05 0.23 8.01
C PRO A 158 21.57 -1.17 7.60
N ARG A 159 20.46 -1.22 6.86
CA ARG A 159 20.00 -2.48 6.24
C ARG A 159 21.00 -2.91 5.17
N ARG A 160 21.35 -4.19 5.15
CA ARG A 160 22.26 -4.82 4.16
C ARG A 160 21.49 -5.75 3.23
N THR A 161 20.44 -6.39 3.74
CA THR A 161 19.56 -7.29 2.98
C THR A 161 18.10 -6.84 3.07
N LEU A 162 17.28 -7.27 2.12
CA LEU A 162 15.84 -6.97 2.12
C LEU A 162 15.16 -7.40 3.44
N ASN A 163 15.59 -8.52 4.03
CA ASN A 163 14.99 -9.06 5.24
C ASN A 163 15.50 -8.39 6.53
N ASP A 164 16.47 -7.47 6.43
CA ASP A 164 17.01 -6.78 7.60
C ASP A 164 15.97 -5.79 8.16
N VAL A 165 15.54 -6.05 9.40
CA VAL A 165 14.77 -5.11 10.21
C VAL A 165 15.74 -4.43 11.17
N THR A 166 15.92 -3.13 11.01
CA THR A 166 16.90 -2.35 11.78
C THR A 166 16.29 -1.07 12.36
N CYS A 167 17.00 -0.47 13.30
CA CYS A 167 16.68 0.83 13.86
C CYS A 167 17.66 1.90 13.34
N THR A 168 17.17 3.10 13.06
CA THR A 168 17.99 4.24 12.66
C THR A 168 17.63 5.51 13.42
N ASN A 169 18.63 6.33 13.74
CA ASN A 169 18.46 7.61 14.43
C ASN A 169 18.39 8.83 13.49
N VAL A 170 18.57 8.62 12.18
CA VAL A 170 18.65 9.67 11.16
C VAL A 170 17.39 10.55 11.12
N TYR A 171 16.23 9.96 11.39
CA TYR A 171 14.93 10.61 11.22
C TYR A 171 14.27 11.07 12.54
N SER A 172 14.93 10.88 13.68
CA SER A 172 14.34 11.15 15.00
C SER A 172 15.00 12.32 15.76
N GLN A 173 15.85 13.09 15.08
CA GLN A 173 16.49 14.29 15.62
C GLN A 173 15.48 15.44 15.79
N LEU A 174 15.73 16.31 16.77
CA LEU A 174 14.90 17.49 17.10
C LEU A 174 14.85 18.54 15.97
N THR A 175 15.84 18.58 15.08
CA THR A 175 15.90 19.54 13.97
C THR A 175 15.52 18.88 12.63
N PRO A 176 14.70 19.55 11.80
CA PRO A 176 14.02 20.83 12.04
C PRO A 176 12.82 20.70 12.99
N SER A 177 12.37 21.82 13.56
CA SER A 177 11.19 21.87 14.43
C SER A 177 9.85 21.73 13.72
N GLU A 178 9.85 21.98 12.42
CA GLU A 178 8.70 21.90 11.52
C GLU A 178 9.20 21.49 10.12
N GLY A 179 8.38 20.77 9.37
CA GLY A 179 8.72 20.31 8.02
C GLY A 179 9.71 19.13 8.01
N GLY A 180 9.99 18.52 9.16
CA GLY A 180 10.83 17.34 9.25
C GLY A 180 10.21 16.17 8.48
N VAL A 181 11.03 15.46 7.71
CA VAL A 181 10.60 14.32 6.90
C VAL A 181 11.12 13.01 7.49
N VAL A 182 10.29 11.97 7.43
CA VAL A 182 10.66 10.57 7.63
C VAL A 182 10.32 9.83 6.34
N ALA A 183 11.31 9.14 5.76
CA ALA A 183 11.13 8.41 4.52
C ALA A 183 11.56 6.95 4.67
N PHE A 184 10.87 6.06 3.98
CA PHE A 184 11.21 4.63 3.93
C PHE A 184 10.97 4.08 2.53
N MET A 185 11.87 3.22 2.05
CA MET A 185 11.75 2.50 0.78
C MET A 185 11.80 1.00 1.04
N ALA A 186 10.82 0.25 0.54
CA ALA A 186 10.69 -1.18 0.81
C ALA A 186 11.91 -1.96 0.30
N ALA A 187 12.25 -1.79 -0.98
CA ALA A 187 13.34 -2.48 -1.65
C ALA A 187 14.21 -1.49 -2.46
N PRO A 188 15.25 -0.88 -1.85
CA PRO A 188 16.25 -0.09 -2.57
C PRO A 188 16.99 -0.92 -3.62
N SER A 189 17.28 -0.35 -4.78
CA SER A 189 17.87 -1.03 -5.95
C SER A 189 19.16 -1.78 -5.62
N GLU A 190 19.98 -1.22 -4.75
CA GLU A 190 21.28 -1.77 -4.33
C GLU A 190 21.13 -3.11 -3.59
N MET A 191 19.99 -3.31 -2.92
CA MET A 191 19.73 -4.48 -2.08
C MET A 191 19.07 -5.64 -2.84
N HIS A 192 18.65 -5.43 -4.08
CA HIS A 192 17.91 -6.43 -4.85
C HIS A 192 18.35 -6.54 -6.32
N ALA A 193 19.51 -5.97 -6.68
CA ALA A 193 20.03 -5.97 -8.06
C ALA A 193 20.15 -7.38 -8.65
N ASN A 194 20.48 -8.38 -7.83
CA ASN A 194 20.65 -9.78 -8.25
C ASN A 194 19.41 -10.65 -8.04
N LEU A 195 18.30 -10.08 -7.54
CA LEU A 195 17.08 -10.83 -7.24
C LEU A 195 16.06 -10.72 -8.40
N PRO A 196 15.44 -11.84 -8.82
CA PRO A 196 14.33 -11.82 -9.77
C PRO A 196 13.22 -10.86 -9.31
N LEU A 197 12.54 -10.20 -10.25
CA LEU A 197 11.51 -9.17 -9.96
C LEU A 197 10.40 -9.64 -9.03
N TYR A 198 9.98 -10.91 -9.17
CA TYR A 198 8.96 -11.56 -8.36
C TYR A 198 9.54 -12.67 -7.47
N SER A 199 10.79 -12.52 -7.01
CA SER A 199 11.32 -13.38 -5.93
C SER A 199 10.47 -13.27 -4.67
N GLU A 200 10.45 -14.34 -3.88
CA GLU A 200 9.67 -14.39 -2.64
C GLU A 200 10.03 -13.25 -1.69
N GLU A 201 11.32 -12.91 -1.59
CA GLU A 201 11.83 -11.82 -0.74
C GLU A 201 11.28 -10.45 -1.16
N ARG A 202 11.26 -10.17 -2.47
CA ARG A 202 10.72 -8.90 -3.00
C ARG A 202 9.21 -8.83 -2.85
N GLN A 203 8.51 -9.93 -3.12
CA GLN A 203 7.06 -9.99 -2.96
C GLN A 203 6.68 -9.84 -1.49
N ASN A 204 7.37 -10.55 -0.60
CA ASN A 204 7.16 -10.45 0.83
C ASN A 204 7.26 -9.00 1.28
N LEU A 205 8.27 -8.23 0.87
CA LEU A 205 8.37 -6.82 1.28
C LEU A 205 7.42 -5.86 0.57
N SER A 206 7.05 -6.12 -0.67
CA SER A 206 6.29 -5.15 -1.47
C SER A 206 4.79 -5.40 -1.42
N ALA A 207 4.32 -6.62 -1.20
CA ALA A 207 2.90 -6.92 -1.04
C ALA A 207 2.37 -6.33 0.29
N ILE A 208 1.34 -5.49 0.18
CA ILE A 208 0.63 -4.94 1.33
C ILE A 208 -0.89 -4.92 1.10
N THR A 209 -1.63 -5.19 2.16
CA THR A 209 -3.07 -4.88 2.31
C THR A 209 -3.28 -3.79 3.37
N ASN A 210 -2.32 -3.61 4.28
CA ASN A 210 -2.38 -2.55 5.30
C ASN A 210 -0.98 -2.01 5.56
N LEU A 211 -0.92 -0.72 5.88
CA LEU A 211 0.29 -0.05 6.33
C LEU A 211 -0.03 0.66 7.65
N ARG A 212 0.79 0.43 8.67
CA ARG A 212 0.62 1.08 9.98
C ARG A 212 1.93 1.75 10.37
N VAL A 213 1.81 3.01 10.78
CA VAL A 213 2.86 3.73 11.46
C VAL A 213 2.45 3.94 12.91
N THR A 214 3.34 3.59 13.83
CA THR A 214 3.11 3.73 15.27
C THR A 214 4.17 4.64 15.86
N PHE A 215 3.74 5.76 16.41
CA PHE A 215 4.55 6.66 17.23
C PHE A 215 4.50 6.15 18.66
N THR A 216 5.67 6.00 19.29
CA THR A 216 5.77 5.45 20.65
C THR A 216 6.31 6.46 21.65
N ARG A 217 6.99 7.51 21.18
CA ARG A 217 7.51 8.55 22.07
C ARG A 217 7.60 9.92 21.41
N LEU A 218 7.09 10.93 22.13
CA LEU A 218 7.16 12.32 21.71
C LEU A 218 8.61 12.84 21.80
N ASN A 219 8.95 13.76 20.91
CA ASN A 219 10.17 14.53 21.03
C ASN A 219 9.87 15.78 21.85
N THR A 220 10.58 15.93 22.97
CA THR A 220 10.36 16.99 23.95
C THR A 220 11.64 17.79 24.12
N LEU A 221 11.53 19.02 24.60
CA LEU A 221 12.69 19.86 24.92
C LEU A 221 13.22 19.63 26.35
N GLY A 222 12.78 18.54 27.01
CA GLY A 222 13.11 18.22 28.41
C GLY A 222 12.25 18.93 29.47
N ASP A 223 11.45 19.92 29.08
CA ASP A 223 10.55 20.65 29.98
C ASP A 223 9.41 19.79 30.57
N MET A 224 8.95 18.74 29.87
CA MET A 224 7.99 17.78 30.45
C MET A 224 8.58 16.95 31.60
N GLU A 225 9.89 16.74 31.66
CA GLU A 225 10.52 16.06 32.81
C GLU A 225 10.61 16.97 34.04
N LEU A 226 10.56 18.29 33.82
CA LEU A 226 10.68 19.32 34.85
C LEU A 226 9.31 19.81 35.36
N ASP A 227 8.32 19.89 34.49
CA ASP A 227 6.97 20.35 34.79
C ASP A 227 5.90 19.57 34.00
N ASP A 228 5.11 18.77 34.73
CA ASP A 228 4.01 17.97 34.19
C ASP A 228 2.67 18.74 34.10
N SER A 229 2.73 20.08 34.17
CA SER A 229 1.54 20.93 34.09
C SER A 229 0.82 20.81 32.75
N THR A 230 -0.48 21.11 32.79
CA THR A 230 -1.32 21.17 31.59
C THR A 230 -0.81 22.20 30.58
N ALA A 231 -0.10 23.24 31.03
CA ALA A 231 0.49 24.25 30.17
C ALA A 231 1.65 23.70 29.33
N ILE A 232 2.49 22.82 29.90
CA ILE A 232 3.57 22.15 29.17
C ILE A 232 3.02 21.06 28.25
N LYS A 233 2.10 20.23 28.74
CA LYS A 233 1.48 19.14 27.95
C LYS A 233 0.87 19.62 26.64
N ARG A 234 0.27 20.81 26.62
CA ARG A 234 -0.32 21.43 25.42
C ARG A 234 0.69 21.75 24.31
N LYS A 235 1.99 21.73 24.59
CA LYS A 235 3.05 22.00 23.61
C LYS A 235 3.50 20.76 22.83
N TYR A 236 3.12 19.57 23.29
CA TYR A 236 3.64 18.31 22.76
C TYR A 236 2.52 17.45 22.20
N TYR A 237 2.58 17.21 20.91
CA TYR A 237 1.64 16.39 20.14
C TYR A 237 2.28 16.03 18.80
N TYR A 238 1.78 14.97 18.17
CA TYR A 238 2.15 14.64 16.81
C TYR A 238 1.28 15.45 15.85
N ALA A 239 1.89 16.05 14.83
CA ALA A 239 1.17 16.68 13.75
C ALA A 239 1.86 16.43 12.41
N MET A 240 1.07 16.12 11.38
CA MET A 240 1.57 15.72 10.07
C MET A 240 0.87 16.50 8.97
N TYR A 241 1.65 17.18 8.13
CA TYR A 241 1.14 17.85 6.94
C TYR A 241 0.68 16.83 5.92
N GLU A 242 1.55 15.88 5.58
CA GLU A 242 1.33 14.97 4.47
C GLU A 242 1.88 13.58 4.80
N TRP A 243 1.13 12.56 4.39
CA TRP A 243 1.58 11.18 4.33
C TRP A 243 1.43 10.70 2.89
N ASN A 244 2.54 10.35 2.24
CA ASN A 244 2.49 9.76 0.91
C ASN A 244 2.83 8.28 1.01
N VAL A 245 1.99 7.44 0.40
CA VAL A 245 2.21 5.99 0.34
C VAL A 245 2.33 5.62 -1.13
N TRP A 246 3.57 5.60 -1.64
CA TRP A 246 3.82 5.31 -3.03
C TRP A 246 3.74 3.82 -3.30
N GLY A 247 2.92 3.45 -4.27
CA GLY A 247 2.71 2.06 -4.65
C GLY A 247 2.08 1.92 -6.02
N ARG A 248 1.82 0.68 -6.42
CA ARG A 248 1.09 0.35 -7.64
C ARG A 248 0.22 -0.87 -7.42
N CYS A 249 -0.71 -1.08 -8.33
CA CYS A 249 -1.54 -2.28 -8.41
C CYS A 249 -0.68 -3.55 -8.63
N SER A 250 -1.03 -4.65 -7.96
CA SER A 250 -0.22 -5.88 -7.93
C SER A 250 -0.65 -6.87 -9.02
N CYS A 251 -0.18 -6.70 -10.27
CA CYS A 251 -0.64 -7.51 -11.41
C CYS A 251 0.31 -8.63 -11.86
N PHE A 252 1.35 -8.95 -11.07
CA PHE A 252 2.37 -9.96 -11.37
C PHE A 252 2.99 -9.88 -12.78
N GLY A 253 2.97 -8.70 -13.40
CA GLY A 253 3.54 -8.49 -14.72
C GLY A 253 2.57 -8.72 -15.89
N HIS A 254 1.27 -8.91 -15.62
CA HIS A 254 0.26 -9.24 -16.62
C HIS A 254 -0.81 -8.16 -16.80
N ALA A 255 -0.54 -6.90 -16.43
CA ALA A 255 -1.41 -5.78 -16.79
C ALA A 255 -0.62 -4.46 -16.88
N THR A 256 -1.03 -3.56 -17.77
CA THR A 256 -0.50 -2.19 -17.88
C THR A 256 -1.35 -1.18 -17.14
N ARG A 257 -2.61 -1.51 -16.85
CA ARG A 257 -3.61 -0.64 -16.23
C ARG A 257 -4.40 -1.39 -15.17
N CYS A 258 -4.96 -0.61 -14.25
CA CYS A 258 -5.92 -1.10 -13.27
C CYS A 258 -7.15 -0.21 -13.29
N ARG A 259 -8.28 -0.82 -12.95
CA ARG A 259 -9.61 -0.24 -13.04
C ARG A 259 -10.33 -0.29 -11.68
N PRO A 260 -11.37 0.52 -11.48
CA PRO A 260 -12.22 0.43 -10.30
C PRO A 260 -12.78 -0.98 -10.11
N LYS A 261 -12.91 -1.40 -8.85
CA LYS A 261 -13.55 -2.68 -8.51
C LYS A 261 -15.06 -2.62 -8.73
N SER A 262 -15.66 -1.48 -8.40
CA SER A 262 -17.08 -1.21 -8.62
C SER A 262 -17.26 -0.41 -9.92
N PRO A 263 -18.12 -0.85 -10.86
CA PRO A 263 -18.47 -0.06 -12.04
C PRO A 263 -19.15 1.29 -11.71
N HIS A 264 -19.65 1.46 -10.48
CA HIS A 264 -20.30 2.69 -10.03
C HIS A 264 -19.35 3.71 -9.41
N GLU A 265 -18.08 3.34 -9.21
CA GLU A 265 -17.08 4.28 -8.72
C GLU A 265 -16.68 5.23 -9.86
N LEU A 266 -16.83 6.53 -9.63
CA LEU A 266 -16.38 7.55 -10.57
C LEU A 266 -14.87 7.45 -10.76
N GLU A 267 -14.43 7.46 -12.02
CA GLU A 267 -13.02 7.36 -12.34
C GLU A 267 -12.28 8.64 -11.91
N ASN A 268 -11.23 8.46 -11.11
CA ASN A 268 -10.30 9.48 -10.69
C ASN A 268 -8.93 9.11 -11.26
N MET A 269 -8.43 9.93 -12.19
CA MET A 269 -7.18 9.70 -12.90
C MET A 269 -5.94 9.69 -12.00
N GLU A 270 -6.02 10.26 -10.80
CA GLU A 270 -4.91 10.29 -9.84
C GLU A 270 -4.92 9.07 -8.89
N LYS A 271 -6.09 8.43 -8.73
CA LYS A 271 -6.24 7.26 -7.84
C LYS A 271 -5.58 6.03 -8.46
N VAL A 272 -4.73 5.37 -7.68
CA VAL A 272 -4.22 4.05 -8.05
C VAL A 272 -5.30 3.01 -7.76
N TYR A 273 -5.89 2.43 -8.80
CA TYR A 273 -6.87 1.35 -8.65
C TYR A 273 -6.22 -0.01 -8.38
N GLY A 274 -6.97 -0.92 -7.76
CA GLY A 274 -6.46 -2.21 -7.28
C GLY A 274 -6.89 -3.45 -8.07
N VAL A 275 -7.69 -3.31 -9.13
CA VAL A 275 -8.11 -4.45 -9.96
C VAL A 275 -7.44 -4.38 -11.33
N CYS A 276 -6.68 -5.41 -11.69
CA CYS A 276 -5.91 -5.44 -12.91
C CYS A 276 -6.78 -5.65 -14.16
N GLU A 277 -6.41 -4.98 -15.25
CA GLU A 277 -6.90 -5.29 -16.59
C GLU A 277 -5.98 -6.35 -17.20
N CYS A 278 -6.25 -7.61 -16.89
CA CYS A 278 -5.35 -8.71 -17.20
C CYS A 278 -5.13 -8.94 -18.69
N THR A 279 -3.87 -9.19 -19.04
CA THR A 279 -3.39 -9.62 -20.35
C THR A 279 -2.80 -11.03 -20.23
N HIS A 280 -2.06 -11.51 -21.25
CA HIS A 280 -1.29 -12.76 -21.17
C HIS A 280 -2.16 -14.00 -20.84
N ASN A 281 -3.45 -13.96 -21.21
CA ASN A 281 -4.47 -14.97 -20.88
C ASN A 281 -4.56 -15.28 -19.38
N THR A 282 -4.33 -14.28 -18.54
CA THR A 282 -4.48 -14.38 -17.09
C THR A 282 -5.82 -13.81 -16.63
N ALA A 283 -6.23 -14.16 -15.41
CA ALA A 283 -7.48 -13.74 -14.79
C ALA A 283 -7.31 -13.64 -13.26
N GLY A 284 -8.31 -13.08 -12.59
CA GLY A 284 -8.26 -12.73 -11.17
C GLY A 284 -8.12 -11.22 -10.95
N ASP A 285 -8.35 -10.75 -9.72
CA ASP A 285 -8.25 -9.32 -9.40
C ASP A 285 -6.80 -8.81 -9.60
N ASN A 286 -5.81 -9.70 -9.46
CA ASN A 286 -4.39 -9.43 -9.54
C ASN A 286 -3.70 -10.19 -10.71
N CYS A 287 -4.46 -10.82 -11.60
CA CYS A 287 -3.92 -11.68 -12.66
C CYS A 287 -3.14 -12.91 -12.13
N GLU A 288 -3.55 -13.43 -10.97
CA GLU A 288 -2.87 -14.47 -10.20
C GLU A 288 -3.17 -15.92 -10.67
N ARG A 289 -3.97 -16.07 -11.72
CA ARG A 289 -4.30 -17.38 -12.31
C ARG A 289 -4.44 -17.30 -13.81
N CYS A 290 -4.35 -18.43 -14.50
CA CYS A 290 -4.71 -18.50 -15.91
C CYS A 290 -6.22 -18.37 -16.10
N ALA A 291 -6.63 -17.67 -17.16
CA ALA A 291 -8.02 -17.60 -17.60
C ALA A 291 -8.56 -18.99 -17.96
N ASP A 292 -9.88 -19.12 -17.97
CA ASP A 292 -10.55 -20.36 -18.38
C ASP A 292 -10.09 -20.77 -19.79
N PHE A 293 -9.90 -22.08 -19.98
CA PHE A 293 -9.35 -22.69 -21.20
C PHE A 293 -7.87 -22.41 -21.51
N HIS A 294 -7.17 -21.58 -20.72
CA HIS A 294 -5.74 -21.27 -20.89
C HIS A 294 -4.82 -21.93 -19.85
N GLN A 295 -5.14 -23.15 -19.43
CA GLN A 295 -4.38 -23.85 -18.36
C GLN A 295 -3.56 -25.04 -18.87
N ASP A 296 -3.00 -24.98 -20.10
CA ASP A 296 -2.13 -26.07 -20.60
C ASP A 296 -0.75 -26.11 -19.92
N LYS A 297 -0.37 -25.01 -19.25
CA LYS A 297 0.80 -24.94 -18.36
C LYS A 297 0.47 -24.22 -17.05
N PRO A 298 1.24 -24.45 -15.97
CA PRO A 298 1.08 -23.72 -14.72
C PRO A 298 1.32 -22.22 -14.89
N TRP A 299 0.53 -21.42 -14.16
CA TRP A 299 0.70 -19.96 -14.10
C TRP A 299 2.06 -19.58 -13.51
N ARG A 300 2.66 -18.50 -14.03
CA ARG A 300 3.89 -17.89 -13.53
C ARG A 300 3.84 -16.37 -13.75
N PRO A 301 4.43 -15.55 -12.86
CA PRO A 301 4.54 -14.12 -13.07
C PRO A 301 5.38 -13.80 -14.30
N ALA A 302 5.10 -12.68 -14.98
CA ALA A 302 5.92 -12.25 -16.11
C ALA A 302 7.31 -11.77 -15.67
N THR A 303 8.26 -11.83 -16.60
CA THR A 303 9.66 -11.45 -16.42
C THR A 303 10.09 -10.52 -17.55
N ARG A 304 11.30 -9.95 -17.49
CA ARG A 304 11.78 -9.08 -18.56
C ARG A 304 12.00 -9.88 -19.84
N GLU A 305 12.37 -11.13 -19.68
CA GLU A 305 12.73 -12.07 -20.73
C GLU A 305 11.52 -12.81 -21.31
N SER A 306 10.42 -12.92 -20.56
CA SER A 306 9.21 -13.63 -20.99
C SER A 306 7.96 -13.12 -20.30
N ALA A 307 6.90 -12.88 -21.09
CA ALA A 307 5.55 -12.61 -20.60
C ALA A 307 4.96 -13.74 -19.73
N ASN A 308 5.50 -14.96 -19.84
CA ASN A 308 4.96 -16.16 -19.19
C ASN A 308 3.44 -16.32 -19.39
N ALA A 309 2.95 -15.94 -20.59
CA ALA A 309 1.54 -15.98 -20.91
C ALA A 309 0.95 -17.40 -20.82
N CYS A 310 -0.25 -17.50 -20.30
CA CYS A 310 -1.00 -18.74 -20.18
C CYS A 310 -1.40 -19.29 -21.56
N GLU A 311 -1.40 -20.61 -21.70
CA GLU A 311 -1.54 -21.30 -22.99
C GLU A 311 -2.88 -22.04 -23.09
N SER A 312 -3.56 -21.86 -24.22
CA SER A 312 -4.80 -22.55 -24.53
C SER A 312 -4.62 -24.07 -24.46
N LYS A 313 -5.56 -24.78 -23.85
CA LYS A 313 -5.59 -26.24 -23.90
C LYS A 313 -5.73 -26.67 -25.36
N SER A 314 -4.77 -27.45 -25.84
CA SER A 314 -4.84 -28.02 -27.19
C SER A 314 -6.00 -29.04 -27.29
N ASP A 315 -6.77 -28.99 -28.38
CA ASP A 315 -7.87 -29.93 -28.69
C ASP A 315 -7.43 -31.40 -28.74
N SER A 316 -6.13 -31.66 -28.86
CA SER A 316 -5.54 -33.00 -28.83
C SER A 316 -5.64 -33.69 -27.46
N LYS A 317 -5.90 -32.96 -26.37
CA LYS A 317 -6.20 -33.56 -25.05
C LYS A 317 -7.69 -33.76 -24.78
N LEU A 318 -8.57 -33.02 -25.47
CA LEU A 318 -10.03 -33.17 -25.35
C LEU A 318 -10.56 -34.36 -26.19
N THR A 319 -9.92 -34.65 -27.33
CA THR A 319 -10.21 -35.83 -28.16
C THR A 319 -9.93 -37.15 -27.43
N PHE A 320 -8.88 -37.21 -26.60
CA PHE A 320 -8.52 -38.41 -25.83
C PHE A 320 -9.47 -38.78 -24.67
N GLN A 321 -10.39 -37.89 -24.30
CA GLN A 321 -11.46 -38.20 -23.35
C GLN A 321 -12.76 -38.63 -24.04
N TRP A 322 -13.02 -38.17 -25.27
CA TRP A 322 -14.16 -38.63 -26.06
C TRP A 322 -13.96 -40.05 -26.60
N GLU A 323 -12.73 -40.40 -27.00
CA GLU A 323 -12.42 -41.77 -27.47
C GLU A 323 -12.38 -42.82 -26.34
N ARG A 324 -12.14 -42.42 -25.08
CA ARG A 324 -12.16 -43.33 -23.92
C ARG A 324 -13.54 -43.52 -23.27
N GLY A 325 -14.57 -42.82 -23.76
CA GLY A 325 -15.95 -42.95 -23.29
C GLY A 325 -16.84 -43.87 -24.14
N HIS A 326 -16.33 -44.38 -25.27
CA HIS A 326 -17.13 -45.09 -26.27
C HIS A 326 -16.83 -46.60 -26.39
N ASP A 327 -16.31 -47.23 -25.34
CA ASP A 327 -16.02 -48.68 -25.31
C ASP A 327 -16.87 -49.48 -24.29
N ILE A 328 -18.09 -49.01 -24.00
CA ILE A 328 -19.12 -49.83 -23.36
C ILE A 328 -20.44 -49.53 -24.06
N PHE A 329 -20.71 -50.19 -25.20
CA PHE A 329 -22.04 -50.63 -25.65
C PHE A 329 -21.90 -51.36 -27.00
N MET A 330 -21.23 -52.52 -27.01
CA MET A 330 -21.62 -53.58 -27.95
C MET A 330 -22.58 -54.50 -27.22
N TRP A 331 -23.81 -54.63 -27.72
CA TRP A 331 -24.65 -55.85 -27.78
C TRP A 331 -26.09 -55.44 -28.15
N PHE A 332 -26.44 -55.45 -29.45
CA PHE A 332 -27.48 -56.34 -30.02
C PHE A 332 -27.80 -56.04 -31.51
N LYS A 333 -27.61 -57.08 -32.33
CA LYS A 333 -28.28 -57.44 -33.61
C LYS A 333 -28.12 -56.57 -34.87
N ARG A 334 -27.23 -57.05 -35.75
CA ARG A 334 -27.51 -57.18 -37.19
C ARG A 334 -28.60 -58.23 -37.42
N THR A 335 -29.60 -57.91 -38.23
CA THR A 335 -30.35 -58.90 -39.02
C THR A 335 -30.53 -58.37 -40.45
N LEU A 336 -29.80 -59.01 -41.36
CA LEU A 336 -30.15 -59.41 -42.73
C LEU A 336 -30.72 -58.36 -43.71
N VAL A 337 -29.90 -58.10 -44.74
CA VAL A 337 -30.34 -57.82 -46.12
C VAL A 337 -30.94 -59.11 -46.72
N PRO A 338 -31.88 -59.00 -47.67
CA PRO A 338 -31.66 -59.71 -48.94
C PRO A 338 -31.88 -58.83 -50.18
N GLU A 339 -31.15 -59.22 -51.23
CA GLU A 339 -31.06 -58.62 -52.55
C GLU A 339 -32.31 -58.78 -53.43
N SER A 340 -32.42 -57.82 -54.36
CA SER A 340 -32.79 -57.97 -55.78
C SER A 340 -34.26 -58.07 -56.24
N SER A 341 -34.58 -57.08 -57.07
CA SER A 341 -35.15 -57.21 -58.42
C SER A 341 -36.68 -57.27 -58.66
N LEU A 342 -37.08 -56.33 -59.54
CA LEU A 342 -38.01 -56.44 -60.68
C LEU A 342 -39.53 -56.28 -60.49
N MET A 343 -40.02 -55.42 -61.41
CA MET A 343 -41.31 -55.38 -62.12
C MET A 343 -42.40 -54.37 -61.69
N ASN A 344 -42.68 -53.53 -62.70
CA ASN A 344 -43.80 -52.63 -63.00
C ASN A 344 -43.97 -51.33 -62.22
#